data_AF-A0AA36DJ35-F1
#
_entry.id   AF-A0AA36DJ35-F1
#
_cell.length_a   1.000
_cell.length_b   1.000
_cell.length_c   1.000
_cell.angle_alpha   90.00
_cell.angle_beta   90.00
_cell.angle_gamma   90.00
#
_symmetry.space_group_name_H-M   'P 1'
#
loop_
_entity.id
_entity.type
_entity.pdbx_description
1 polymer ?
#
loop_
_entity_poly.entity_id
_entity_poly.type
_entity_poly.pdbx_seq_one_letter_code
_entity_poly.pdbx_strand_id
1 'polypeptide(L)'
;MLRNLLIAVSLLYVANAQCGQNTVSILQKCYSDFVSFYGYTYTPGNMPVYWDLHQVRTKMLRDQGLTVQPKICDVATALFQCTDKVKFDAICIQELGANSSDATSWMTDRAVGNYQCTDGYKTLMADFDCIGKARDANAVALQNCTDTLDYQLTHSINICKDFNDFLACQPPYYDKACGHNAGVFMCGVNRAGIDANLDLCDKLGLLDKCAPYKY
;
A
#
# COMPACT_ATOMS: atom_id res chain seq x y z
N MET A 1 6.99 4.04 11.78
CA MET A 1 6.99 2.73 12.45
C MET A 1 5.57 2.18 12.36
N LEU A 2 5.19 1.59 11.23
CA LEU A 2 3.99 0.75 11.14
C LEU A 2 4.43 -0.64 11.58
N ARG A 3 4.41 -0.88 12.89
CA ARG A 3 4.58 -2.23 13.44
C ARG A 3 3.18 -2.74 13.75
N ASN A 4 2.85 -3.89 13.16
CA ASN A 4 1.70 -4.75 13.50
C ASN A 4 0.37 -4.43 12.79
N LEU A 5 0.28 -4.72 11.49
CA LEU A 5 -0.99 -5.16 10.92
C LEU A 5 -1.01 -6.70 10.96
N LEU A 6 -1.58 -7.26 12.03
CA LEU A 6 -1.87 -8.68 12.18
C LEU A 6 -3.39 -8.82 12.18
N ILE A 7 -3.94 -9.33 11.08
CA ILE A 7 -5.35 -9.70 11.01
C ILE A 7 -5.43 -11.16 10.57
N ALA A 8 -5.76 -12.03 11.52
CA ALA A 8 -6.33 -13.34 11.25
C ALA A 8 -7.85 -13.22 11.35
N VAL A 9 -8.51 -12.86 10.24
CA VAL A 9 -9.97 -12.94 10.15
C VAL A 9 -10.31 -14.31 9.59
N SER A 10 -10.73 -15.20 10.48
CA SER A 10 -11.27 -16.52 10.16
C SER A 10 -12.69 -16.38 9.61
N LEU A 11 -12.85 -15.90 8.37
CA LEU A 11 -14.09 -16.08 7.62
C LEU A 11 -13.99 -17.39 6.82
N LEU A 12 -14.83 -18.34 7.20
CA LEU A 12 -14.99 -19.65 6.55
C LEU A 12 -15.47 -19.47 5.10
N TYR A 13 -14.52 -19.32 4.17
CA TYR A 13 -14.60 -19.77 2.79
C TYR A 13 -13.24 -20.34 2.41
N VAL A 14 -13.01 -21.61 2.77
CA VAL A 14 -11.88 -22.39 2.25
C VAL A 14 -12.22 -22.80 0.81
N ALA A 15 -11.96 -21.90 -0.13
CA ALA A 15 -11.21 -22.33 -1.29
C ALA A 15 -9.76 -21.98 -0.93
N ASN A 16 -8.96 -22.99 -0.56
CA ASN A 16 -7.51 -22.84 -0.67
C ASN A 16 -7.23 -22.59 -2.15
N ALA A 17 -7.28 -21.34 -2.58
CA ALA A 17 -6.70 -20.92 -3.84
C ALA A 17 -5.20 -21.00 -3.63
N GLN A 18 -4.68 -22.23 -3.58
CA GLN A 18 -3.26 -22.47 -3.54
C GLN A 18 -2.67 -21.75 -4.74
N CYS A 19 -1.67 -20.91 -4.49
CA CYS A 19 -1.09 -20.12 -5.54
C CYS A 19 -0.59 -21.06 -6.64
N GLY A 20 -1.23 -21.03 -7.82
CA GLY A 20 -0.86 -21.93 -8.90
C GLY A 20 0.61 -21.75 -9.23
N GLN A 21 1.34 -22.83 -9.53
CA GLN A 21 2.80 -22.73 -9.76
C GLN A 21 3.17 -21.69 -10.82
N ASN A 22 2.36 -21.54 -11.88
CA ASN A 22 2.55 -20.49 -12.87
C ASN A 22 2.46 -19.08 -12.27
N THR A 23 1.52 -18.83 -11.36
CA THR A 23 1.40 -17.57 -10.62
C THR A 23 2.66 -17.34 -9.79
N VAL A 24 3.11 -18.33 -9.00
CA VAL A 24 4.33 -18.23 -8.20
C VAL A 24 5.54 -17.90 -9.08
N SER A 25 5.75 -18.61 -10.18
CA SER A 25 6.89 -18.34 -11.09
C SER A 25 6.86 -16.95 -11.70
N ILE A 26 5.68 -16.43 -12.06
CA ILE A 26 5.53 -15.05 -12.55
C ILE A 26 5.88 -14.06 -11.44
N LEU A 27 5.33 -14.25 -10.23
CA LEU A 27 5.60 -13.38 -9.09
C LEU A 27 7.08 -13.38 -8.71
N GLN A 28 7.74 -14.55 -8.70
CA GLN A 28 9.19 -14.67 -8.46
C GLN A 28 10.00 -13.79 -9.41
N LYS A 29 9.69 -13.83 -10.71
CA LYS A 29 10.36 -12.98 -11.70
C LYS A 29 10.10 -11.50 -11.46
N CYS A 30 8.84 -11.12 -11.27
CA CYS A 30 8.45 -9.72 -11.08
C CYS A 30 9.09 -9.11 -9.83
N TYR A 31 9.06 -9.83 -8.70
CA TYR A 31 9.66 -9.34 -7.47
C TYR A 31 11.19 -9.40 -7.50
N SER A 32 11.81 -10.35 -8.20
CA SER A 32 13.26 -10.36 -8.42
C SER A 32 13.75 -9.07 -9.07
N ASP A 33 13.13 -8.66 -10.17
CA ASP A 33 13.49 -7.43 -10.87
C ASP A 33 13.25 -6.21 -9.97
N PHE A 34 12.11 -6.17 -9.28
CA PHE A 34 11.75 -5.06 -8.41
C PHE A 34 12.69 -4.88 -7.21
N VAL A 35 13.02 -5.95 -6.47
CA VAL A 35 13.88 -5.83 -5.28
C VAL A 35 15.34 -5.54 -5.66
N SER A 36 15.76 -5.91 -6.88
CA SER A 36 17.11 -5.64 -7.40
C SER A 36 17.41 -4.15 -7.52
N PHE A 37 16.42 -3.32 -7.87
CA PHE A 37 16.57 -1.87 -7.91
C PHE A 37 16.95 -1.28 -6.54
N TYR A 38 16.48 -1.90 -5.47
CA TYR A 38 16.76 -1.49 -4.10
C TYR A 38 18.01 -2.17 -3.51
N GLY A 39 18.80 -2.86 -4.34
CA GLY A 39 20.05 -3.51 -3.93
C GLY A 39 19.88 -4.87 -3.27
N TYR A 40 18.69 -5.48 -3.32
CA TYR A 40 18.44 -6.83 -2.82
C TYR A 40 18.55 -7.86 -3.93
N THR A 41 18.86 -9.09 -3.57
CA THR A 41 18.75 -10.24 -4.48
C THR A 41 17.59 -11.10 -4.01
N TYR A 42 16.67 -11.41 -4.92
CA TYR A 42 15.64 -12.41 -4.64
C TYR A 42 16.23 -13.82 -4.80
N THR A 43 16.01 -14.66 -3.79
CA THR A 43 16.27 -16.10 -3.88
C THR A 43 14.93 -16.82 -3.74
N PRO A 44 14.62 -17.83 -4.58
CA PRO A 44 13.36 -18.57 -4.49
C PRO A 44 13.09 -19.06 -3.06
N GLY A 45 11.92 -18.72 -2.52
CA GLY A 45 11.51 -19.06 -1.16
C GLY A 45 12.13 -18.18 -0.06
N ASN A 46 12.88 -17.13 -0.42
CA ASN A 46 13.49 -16.19 0.51
C ASN A 46 13.29 -14.74 0.02
N MET A 47 12.09 -14.23 0.24
CA MET A 47 11.75 -12.85 -0.05
C MET A 47 12.39 -11.91 0.97
N PRO A 48 12.98 -10.77 0.57
CA PRO A 48 13.49 -9.79 1.52
C PRO A 48 12.42 -9.35 2.52
N VAL A 49 12.82 -9.06 3.75
CA VAL A 49 11.95 -8.45 4.76
C VAL A 49 11.45 -7.12 4.21
N TYR A 50 10.14 -6.94 4.15
CA TYR A 50 9.52 -5.77 3.53
C TYR A 50 10.04 -4.47 4.16
N TRP A 51 10.14 -4.43 5.49
CA TRP A 51 10.56 -3.25 6.22
C TRP A 51 11.99 -2.81 5.95
N ASP A 52 12.88 -3.73 5.58
CA ASP A 52 14.25 -3.38 5.20
C ASP A 52 14.25 -2.66 3.84
N LEU A 53 13.50 -3.19 2.86
CA LEU A 53 13.34 -2.52 1.56
C LEU A 53 12.66 -1.16 1.71
N HIS A 54 11.61 -1.07 2.53
CA HIS A 54 10.91 0.19 2.80
C HIS A 54 11.85 1.25 3.38
N GLN A 55 12.77 0.86 4.26
CA GLN A 55 13.78 1.77 4.81
C GLN A 55 14.76 2.24 3.73
N VAL A 56 15.20 1.36 2.82
CA VAL A 56 16.05 1.73 1.68
C VAL A 56 15.33 2.76 0.80
N ARG A 57 14.08 2.51 0.41
CA ARG A 57 13.28 3.48 -0.37
C ARG A 57 13.12 4.82 0.36
N THR A 58 12.77 4.78 1.64
CA THR A 58 12.63 6.00 2.47
C THR A 58 13.95 6.78 2.54
N LYS A 59 15.08 6.08 2.67
CA LYS A 59 16.42 6.70 2.62
C LYS A 59 16.68 7.36 1.26
N MET A 60 16.35 6.71 0.15
CA MET A 60 16.49 7.30 -1.18
C MET A 60 15.69 8.59 -1.30
N LEU A 61 14.42 8.58 -0.87
CA LEU A 61 13.54 9.75 -0.90
C LEU A 61 14.05 10.88 -0.02
N ARG A 62 14.58 10.58 1.17
CA ARG A 62 15.15 11.60 2.05
C ARG A 62 16.42 12.21 1.46
N ASP A 63 17.30 11.38 0.90
CA ASP A 63 18.63 11.83 0.49
C ASP A 63 18.61 12.51 -0.90
N GLN A 64 17.67 12.12 -1.78
CA GLN A 64 17.58 12.61 -3.16
C GLN A 64 16.33 13.47 -3.41
N GLY A 65 15.38 13.49 -2.47
CA GLY A 65 14.13 14.25 -2.59
C GLY A 65 13.30 13.83 -3.79
N LEU A 66 12.60 14.80 -4.37
CA LEU A 66 11.73 14.61 -5.53
C LEU A 66 12.45 14.01 -6.76
N THR A 67 13.77 14.18 -6.87
CA THR A 67 14.53 13.76 -8.07
C THR A 67 14.57 12.23 -8.27
N VAL A 68 14.45 11.45 -7.20
CA VAL A 68 14.42 9.97 -7.29
C VAL A 68 13.01 9.41 -7.48
N GLN A 69 11.97 10.20 -7.23
CA GLN A 69 10.57 9.77 -7.30
C GLN A 69 10.18 9.20 -8.67
N PRO A 70 10.59 9.79 -9.83
CA PRO A 70 10.29 9.19 -11.13
C PRO A 70 10.83 7.77 -11.28
N LYS A 71 12.07 7.52 -10.83
CA LYS A 71 12.68 6.17 -10.92
C LYS A 71 11.98 5.17 -10.00
N ILE A 72 11.59 5.58 -8.79
CA ILE A 72 10.79 4.75 -7.88
C ILE A 72 9.46 4.39 -8.56
N CYS A 73 8.86 5.34 -9.27
CA CYS A 73 7.63 5.12 -10.01
C CYS A 73 7.78 4.19 -11.21
N ASP A 74 8.84 4.34 -12.01
CA ASP A 74 9.11 3.43 -13.12
C ASP A 74 9.18 1.96 -12.62
N VAL A 75 9.85 1.74 -11.49
CA VAL A 75 10.02 0.42 -10.88
C VAL A 75 8.71 -0.10 -10.26
N ALA A 76 7.94 0.76 -9.59
CA ALA A 76 6.65 0.38 -9.03
C ALA A 76 5.62 0.03 -10.12
N THR A 77 5.54 0.83 -11.18
CA THR A 77 4.67 0.58 -12.33
C THR A 77 5.10 -0.69 -13.08
N ALA A 78 6.40 -0.93 -13.24
CA ALA A 78 6.90 -2.18 -13.82
C ALA A 78 6.52 -3.42 -12.99
N LEU A 79 6.63 -3.35 -11.66
CA LEU A 79 6.14 -4.41 -10.77
C LEU A 79 4.64 -4.64 -10.97
N PHE A 80 3.84 -3.57 -10.94
CA PHE A 80 2.40 -3.67 -11.13
C PHE A 80 2.05 -4.35 -12.46
N GLN A 81 2.58 -3.86 -13.58
CA GLN A 81 2.35 -4.42 -14.92
C GLN A 81 2.82 -5.87 -15.07
N CYS A 82 3.93 -6.23 -14.41
CA CYS A 82 4.44 -7.59 -14.45
C CYS A 82 3.48 -8.56 -13.74
N THR A 83 2.97 -8.15 -12.58
CA THR A 83 2.12 -8.96 -11.71
C THR A 83 0.64 -8.93 -12.09
N ASP A 84 0.15 -7.90 -12.80
CA ASP A 84 -1.26 -7.77 -13.25
C ASP A 84 -1.68 -8.84 -14.27
N LYS A 85 -0.72 -9.63 -14.76
CA LYS A 85 -0.94 -10.78 -15.65
C LYS A 85 -1.57 -11.97 -14.94
N VAL A 86 -1.58 -11.97 -13.61
CA VAL A 86 -2.09 -13.06 -12.77
C VAL A 86 -2.91 -12.51 -11.62
N LYS A 87 -3.91 -13.27 -11.18
CA LYS A 87 -4.62 -12.99 -9.93
C LYS A 87 -3.88 -13.66 -8.77
N PHE A 88 -3.66 -12.91 -7.70
CA PHE A 88 -2.94 -13.37 -6.51
C PHE A 88 -3.34 -12.55 -5.29
N ASP A 89 -3.03 -13.08 -4.11
CA ASP A 89 -3.27 -12.48 -2.80
C ASP A 89 -2.02 -12.58 -1.91
N ALA A 90 -2.16 -12.27 -0.61
CA ALA A 90 -1.07 -12.38 0.34
C ALA A 90 -0.58 -13.84 0.54
N ILE A 91 -1.41 -14.86 0.31
CA ILE A 91 -0.99 -16.27 0.42
C ILE A 91 0.02 -16.57 -0.70
N CYS A 92 -0.23 -16.09 -1.92
CA CYS A 92 0.72 -16.18 -3.01
C CYS A 92 2.08 -15.52 -2.71
N ILE A 93 2.10 -14.40 -1.97
CA ILE A 93 3.35 -13.74 -1.58
C ILE A 93 4.08 -14.54 -0.48
N GLN A 94 3.37 -15.24 0.39
CA GLN A 94 4.00 -16.14 1.38
C GLN A 94 4.76 -17.30 0.70
N GLU A 95 4.25 -17.82 -0.43
CA GLU A 95 4.94 -18.83 -1.25
C GLU A 95 6.26 -18.31 -1.85
N LEU A 96 6.47 -16.99 -1.88
CA LEU A 96 7.76 -16.39 -2.27
C LEU A 96 8.79 -16.37 -1.15
N GLY A 97 8.39 -16.68 0.09
CA GLY A 97 9.23 -16.69 1.29
C GLY A 97 8.93 -15.57 2.29
N ALA A 98 7.90 -14.74 2.07
CA ALA A 98 7.49 -13.72 3.03
C ALA A 98 6.70 -14.34 4.21
N ASN A 99 6.84 -13.80 5.41
CA ASN A 99 5.88 -14.10 6.49
C ASN A 99 4.52 -13.43 6.20
N SER A 100 3.48 -13.78 6.97
CA SER A 100 2.12 -13.27 6.74
C SER A 100 2.00 -11.74 6.81
N SER A 101 2.72 -11.08 7.74
CA SER A 101 2.69 -9.63 7.89
C SER A 101 3.41 -8.92 6.75
N ASP A 102 4.57 -9.43 6.34
CA ASP A 102 5.31 -8.91 5.20
C ASP A 102 4.54 -9.13 3.89
N ALA A 103 3.85 -10.25 3.73
CA ALA A 103 3.04 -10.53 2.56
C ALA A 103 1.92 -9.50 2.35
N THR A 104 1.18 -9.17 3.41
CA THR A 104 0.18 -8.08 3.42
C THR A 104 0.84 -6.73 3.10
N SER A 105 2.04 -6.49 3.63
CA SER A 105 2.76 -5.24 3.38
C SER A 105 3.21 -5.12 1.92
N TRP A 106 3.68 -6.21 1.31
CA TRP A 106 4.04 -6.27 -0.12
C TRP A 106 2.84 -6.06 -1.04
N MET A 107 1.68 -6.65 -0.71
CA MET A 107 0.42 -6.42 -1.44
C MET A 107 0.02 -4.95 -1.39
N THR A 108 0.04 -4.37 -0.18
CA THR A 108 -0.28 -2.97 0.08
C THR A 108 0.66 -2.05 -0.69
N ASP A 109 1.98 -2.25 -0.58
CA ASP A 109 2.99 -1.42 -1.23
C ASP A 109 2.87 -1.43 -2.75
N ARG A 110 2.57 -2.59 -3.34
CA ARG A 110 2.31 -2.70 -4.78
C ARG A 110 1.13 -1.84 -5.22
N ALA A 111 0.00 -1.93 -4.54
CA ALA A 111 -1.21 -1.21 -4.91
C ALA A 111 -1.07 0.30 -4.67
N VAL A 112 -0.55 0.68 -3.50
CA VAL A 112 -0.27 2.07 -3.14
C VAL A 112 0.75 2.68 -4.09
N GLY A 113 1.84 1.96 -4.36
CA GLY A 113 2.87 2.40 -5.30
C GLY A 113 2.32 2.62 -6.70
N ASN A 114 1.44 1.72 -7.19
CA ASN A 114 0.78 1.93 -8.47
C ASN A 114 -0.07 3.21 -8.47
N TYR A 115 -0.95 3.41 -7.47
CA TYR A 115 -1.76 4.63 -7.36
C TYR A 115 -0.89 5.89 -7.33
N GLN A 116 0.14 5.91 -6.48
CA GLN A 116 1.06 7.04 -6.32
C GLN A 116 1.78 7.40 -7.62
N CYS A 117 1.99 6.42 -8.50
CA CYS A 117 2.75 6.55 -9.73
C CYS A 117 1.88 6.65 -10.99
N THR A 118 0.57 6.55 -10.85
CA THR A 118 -0.42 6.79 -11.92
C THR A 118 -1.35 7.94 -11.54
N ASP A 119 -2.53 7.62 -11.00
CA ASP A 119 -3.60 8.58 -10.72
C ASP A 119 -3.19 9.67 -9.71
N GLY A 120 -2.36 9.29 -8.74
CA GLY A 120 -1.82 10.17 -7.71
C GLY A 120 -0.56 10.93 -8.13
N TYR A 121 0.06 10.59 -9.27
CA TYR A 121 1.40 11.05 -9.61
C TYR A 121 1.50 12.57 -9.73
N LYS A 122 0.53 13.20 -10.39
CA LYS A 122 0.54 14.66 -10.59
C LYS A 122 0.56 15.42 -9.26
N THR A 123 -0.27 15.01 -8.31
CA THR A 123 -0.32 15.62 -6.97
C THR A 123 0.92 15.28 -6.16
N LEU A 124 1.36 14.01 -6.19
CA LEU A 124 2.58 13.61 -5.50
C LEU A 124 3.78 14.45 -5.94
N MET A 125 3.94 14.68 -7.24
CA MET A 125 5.04 15.46 -7.77
C MET A 125 4.91 16.97 -7.48
N ALA A 126 3.69 17.50 -7.49
CA ALA A 126 3.44 18.92 -7.21
C ALA A 126 3.65 19.26 -5.73
N ASP A 127 3.19 18.39 -4.82
CA ASP A 127 3.11 18.67 -3.39
C ASP A 127 4.07 17.80 -2.54
N PHE A 128 5.05 17.13 -3.17
CA PHE A 128 5.94 16.14 -2.54
C PHE A 128 6.47 16.56 -1.17
N ASP A 129 7.15 17.71 -1.11
CA ASP A 129 7.76 18.22 0.13
C ASP A 129 6.70 18.60 1.16
N CYS A 130 5.55 19.12 0.70
CA CYS A 130 4.46 19.49 1.59
C CYS A 130 3.83 18.25 2.22
N ILE A 131 3.50 17.23 1.42
CA ILE A 131 2.94 15.95 1.88
C ILE A 131 3.88 15.29 2.91
N GLY A 132 5.19 15.27 2.63
CA GLY A 132 6.20 14.76 3.56
C GLY A 132 6.18 15.50 4.91
N LYS A 133 6.22 16.84 4.88
CA LYS A 133 6.16 17.67 6.09
C LYS A 133 4.83 17.56 6.83
N ALA A 134 3.72 17.47 6.11
CA ALA A 134 2.38 17.30 6.69
C ALA A 134 2.29 15.97 7.44
N ARG A 135 2.85 14.88 6.90
CA ARG A 135 2.94 13.59 7.59
C ARG A 135 3.71 13.71 8.89
N ASP A 136 4.90 14.30 8.85
CA ASP A 136 5.77 14.38 10.03
C ASP A 136 5.17 15.31 11.11
N ALA A 137 4.56 16.43 10.70
CA ALA A 137 3.89 17.37 11.61
C ALA A 137 2.63 16.77 12.28
N ASN A 138 1.97 15.82 11.62
CA ASN A 138 0.74 15.20 12.12
C ASN A 138 0.94 13.71 12.50
N ALA A 139 2.18 13.25 12.69
CA ALA A 139 2.50 11.84 12.85
C ALA A 139 1.68 11.14 13.95
N VAL A 140 1.49 11.79 15.10
CA VAL A 140 0.69 11.25 16.21
C VAL A 140 -0.79 11.12 15.82
N ALA A 141 -1.36 12.14 15.18
CA ALA A 141 -2.76 12.13 14.79
C ALA A 141 -3.04 11.09 13.68
N LEU A 142 -2.11 10.95 12.73
CA LEU A 142 -2.18 9.94 11.68
C LEU A 142 -2.05 8.53 12.25
N GLN A 143 -1.18 8.33 13.24
CA GLN A 143 -1.06 7.07 13.97
C GLN A 143 -2.35 6.72 14.71
N ASN A 144 -2.98 7.71 15.38
CA ASN A 144 -4.26 7.49 16.04
C ASN A 144 -5.37 7.03 15.07
N CYS A 145 -5.39 7.53 13.83
CA CYS A 145 -6.31 7.03 12.80
C CYS A 145 -6.09 5.52 12.54
N THR A 146 -4.82 5.10 12.41
CA THR A 146 -4.46 3.70 12.18
C THR A 146 -4.78 2.82 13.40
N ASP A 147 -4.39 3.26 14.59
CA ASP A 147 -4.65 2.51 15.83
C ASP A 147 -6.16 2.34 16.08
N THR A 148 -6.97 3.35 15.73
CA THR A 148 -8.44 3.28 15.81
C THR A 148 -8.99 2.24 14.84
N LEU A 149 -8.51 2.24 13.59
CA LEU A 149 -8.92 1.23 12.61
C LEU A 149 -8.55 -0.18 13.09
N ASP A 150 -7.32 -0.38 13.56
CA ASP A 150 -6.85 -1.69 14.04
C ASP A 150 -7.70 -2.20 15.21
N TYR A 151 -8.05 -1.30 16.14
CA TYR A 151 -8.98 -1.61 17.22
C TYR A 151 -10.38 -1.98 16.68
N GLN A 152 -10.92 -1.20 15.76
CA GLN A 152 -12.25 -1.44 15.19
C GLN A 152 -12.31 -2.76 14.42
N LEU A 153 -11.32 -3.09 13.59
CA LEU A 153 -11.30 -4.32 12.80
C LEU A 153 -11.29 -5.60 13.65
N THR A 154 -10.90 -5.50 14.93
CA THR A 154 -10.90 -6.64 15.87
C THR A 154 -12.16 -6.70 16.74
N HIS A 155 -12.99 -5.65 16.78
CA HIS A 155 -14.13 -5.52 17.69
C HIS A 155 -15.47 -5.20 17.02
N SER A 156 -15.45 -4.81 15.74
CA SER A 156 -16.62 -4.36 14.99
C SER A 156 -17.16 -5.47 14.09
N ILE A 157 -18.47 -5.42 13.83
CA ILE A 157 -19.16 -6.29 12.86
C ILE A 157 -19.19 -5.62 11.47
N ASN A 158 -18.98 -4.30 11.38
CA ASN A 158 -19.13 -3.54 10.13
C ASN A 158 -17.78 -2.99 9.63
N ILE A 159 -16.97 -3.91 9.09
CA ILE A 159 -15.62 -3.62 8.56
C ILE A 159 -15.63 -2.48 7.52
N CYS A 160 -16.64 -2.42 6.64
CA CYS A 160 -16.68 -1.37 5.60
C CYS A 160 -16.91 0.02 6.20
N LYS A 161 -17.72 0.12 7.27
CA LYS A 161 -17.87 1.38 8.00
C LYS A 161 -16.55 1.80 8.65
N ASP A 162 -15.81 0.88 9.25
CA ASP A 162 -14.55 1.19 9.93
C ASP A 162 -13.48 1.67 8.92
N PHE A 163 -13.45 1.07 7.72
CA PHE A 163 -12.64 1.60 6.63
C PHE A 163 -13.07 3.00 6.18
N ASN A 164 -14.37 3.29 6.11
CA ASN A 164 -14.84 4.65 5.77
C ASN A 164 -14.45 5.67 6.85
N ASP A 165 -14.52 5.30 8.13
CA ASP A 165 -14.05 6.15 9.23
C ASP A 165 -12.54 6.45 9.07
N PHE A 166 -11.74 5.44 8.72
CA PHE A 166 -10.31 5.61 8.44
C PHE A 166 -10.05 6.50 7.21
N LEU A 167 -10.81 6.30 6.12
CA LEU A 167 -10.73 7.14 4.91
C LEU A 167 -11.10 8.60 5.19
N ALA A 168 -11.97 8.87 6.15
CA ALA A 168 -12.30 10.23 6.57
C ALA A 168 -11.27 10.83 7.53
N CYS A 169 -10.50 10.01 8.26
CA CYS A 169 -9.63 10.46 9.34
C CYS A 169 -8.35 11.17 8.86
N GLN A 170 -7.64 10.60 7.88
CA GLN A 170 -6.32 11.10 7.48
C GLN A 170 -6.34 12.28 6.48
N PRO A 171 -7.18 12.31 5.43
CA PRO A 171 -7.17 13.37 4.41
C PRO A 171 -7.23 14.81 4.93
N PRO A 172 -8.02 15.16 5.98
CA PRO A 172 -8.10 16.52 6.48
C PRO A 172 -6.76 17.12 6.93
N TYR A 173 -5.83 16.29 7.42
CA TYR A 173 -4.49 16.75 7.83
C TYR A 173 -3.65 17.19 6.63
N TYR A 174 -3.80 16.50 5.49
CA TYR A 174 -3.09 16.83 4.26
C TYR A 174 -3.78 17.96 3.50
N ASP A 175 -5.11 17.99 3.47
CA ASP A 175 -5.88 19.10 2.88
C ASP A 175 -5.54 20.42 3.56
N LYS A 176 -5.57 20.46 4.90
CA LYS A 176 -5.24 21.66 5.66
C LYS A 176 -3.79 22.12 5.44
N ALA A 177 -2.86 21.20 5.25
CA ALA A 177 -1.43 21.52 5.13
C ALA A 177 -1.01 21.89 3.70
N CYS A 178 -1.55 21.20 2.70
CA CYS A 178 -1.07 21.19 1.32
C CYS A 178 -2.16 21.46 0.28
N GLY A 179 -3.41 21.65 0.73
CA GLY A 179 -4.56 21.92 -0.12
C GLY A 179 -5.33 20.67 -0.55
N HIS A 180 -6.50 20.92 -1.16
CA HIS A 180 -7.52 19.91 -1.49
C HIS A 180 -6.95 18.67 -2.18
N ASN A 181 -6.07 18.84 -3.17
CA ASN A 181 -5.51 17.72 -3.93
C ASN A 181 -4.67 16.79 -3.06
N ALA A 182 -3.93 17.30 -2.07
CA ALA A 182 -3.17 16.48 -1.15
C ALA A 182 -4.09 15.63 -0.25
N GLY A 183 -5.24 16.17 0.17
CA GLY A 183 -6.28 15.40 0.85
C GLY A 183 -6.84 14.27 -0.04
N VAL A 184 -7.17 14.59 -1.29
CA VAL A 184 -7.62 13.59 -2.29
C VAL A 184 -6.57 12.50 -2.51
N PHE A 185 -5.30 12.91 -2.67
CA PHE A 185 -4.17 12.00 -2.80
C PHE A 185 -4.08 11.03 -1.61
N MET A 186 -4.20 11.55 -0.39
CA MET A 186 -4.11 10.70 0.78
C MET A 186 -5.28 9.71 0.89
N CYS A 187 -6.50 10.16 0.56
CA CYS A 187 -7.64 9.26 0.47
C CYS A 187 -7.40 8.13 -0.54
N GLY A 188 -6.87 8.45 -1.73
CA GLY A 188 -6.62 7.45 -2.76
C GLY A 188 -5.51 6.46 -2.41
N VAL A 189 -4.45 6.91 -1.73
CA VAL A 189 -3.43 6.02 -1.14
C VAL A 189 -4.08 5.03 -0.16
N ASN A 190 -4.92 5.53 0.75
CA ASN A 190 -5.57 4.68 1.75
C ASN A 190 -6.54 3.68 1.11
N ARG A 191 -7.33 4.11 0.11
CA ARG A 191 -8.20 3.21 -0.67
C ARG A 191 -7.38 2.12 -1.38
N ALA A 192 -6.30 2.49 -2.05
CA ALA A 192 -5.44 1.52 -2.73
C ALA A 192 -4.87 0.47 -1.76
N GLY A 193 -4.52 0.87 -0.53
CA GLY A 193 -4.06 -0.06 0.50
C GLY A 193 -5.15 -0.99 1.04
N ILE A 194 -6.38 -0.48 1.22
CA ILE A 194 -7.54 -1.28 1.62
C ILE A 194 -7.87 -2.30 0.53
N ASP A 195 -8.03 -1.85 -0.71
CA ASP A 195 -8.40 -2.70 -1.85
C ASP A 195 -7.36 -3.77 -2.16
N ALA A 196 -6.09 -3.55 -1.80
CA ALA A 196 -5.02 -4.54 -1.98
C ALA A 196 -5.20 -5.82 -1.16
N ASN A 197 -5.88 -5.71 -0.01
CA ASN A 197 -6.00 -6.81 0.96
C ASN A 197 -7.47 -7.22 1.19
N LEU A 198 -8.42 -6.31 0.96
CA LEU A 198 -9.84 -6.56 1.14
C LEU A 198 -10.69 -5.68 0.21
N ASP A 199 -10.82 -6.10 -1.06
CA ASP A 199 -11.62 -5.41 -2.07
C ASP A 199 -13.15 -5.62 -1.94
N LEU A 200 -13.59 -6.36 -0.92
CA LEU A 200 -15.00 -6.70 -0.69
C LEU A 200 -15.87 -5.45 -0.55
N CYS A 201 -15.41 -4.47 0.24
CA CYS A 201 -16.19 -3.26 0.51
C CYS A 201 -16.36 -2.41 -0.76
N ASP A 202 -15.33 -2.33 -1.61
CA ASP A 202 -15.43 -1.61 -2.87
C ASP A 202 -16.32 -2.35 -3.88
N LYS A 203 -16.16 -3.67 -4.03
CA LYS A 203 -17.02 -4.50 -4.91
C LYS A 203 -18.51 -4.42 -4.55
N LEU A 204 -18.83 -4.25 -3.28
CA LEU A 204 -20.19 -4.07 -2.78
C LEU A 204 -20.68 -2.61 -2.89
N GLY A 205 -19.84 -1.67 -3.29
CA GLY A 205 -20.17 -0.24 -3.36
C GLY A 205 -20.35 0.41 -1.99
N LEU A 206 -19.73 -0.15 -0.94
CA LEU A 206 -19.85 0.30 0.45
C LEU A 206 -18.67 1.17 0.90
N LEU A 207 -17.58 1.22 0.12
CA LEU A 207 -16.41 2.03 0.43
C LEU A 207 -16.56 3.45 -0.16
N ASP A 208 -16.42 4.47 0.68
CA ASP A 208 -16.62 5.88 0.32
C ASP A 208 -15.61 6.37 -0.71
N LYS A 209 -16.11 6.93 -1.81
CA LYS A 209 -15.25 7.46 -2.89
C LYS A 209 -14.46 8.67 -2.41
N CYS A 210 -13.20 8.76 -2.83
CA CYS A 210 -12.43 9.97 -2.65
C CYS A 210 -13.02 11.12 -3.47
N ALA A 211 -12.94 12.33 -2.92
CA ALA A 211 -13.30 13.53 -3.67
C ALA A 211 -12.47 13.64 -4.96
N PRO A 212 -12.99 14.25 -6.04
CA PRO A 212 -12.22 14.44 -7.26
C PRO A 212 -11.10 15.46 -7.08
N TYR A 213 -10.01 15.31 -7.82
CA TYR A 213 -8.97 16.33 -7.95
C TYR A 213 -9.51 17.62 -8.56
N LYS A 214 -8.93 18.76 -8.16
CA LYS A 214 -9.21 20.11 -8.68
C LYS A 214 -7.93 20.65 -9.31
N TYR A 215 -7.79 20.51 -10.63
CA TYR A 215 -6.65 21.03 -11.39
C TYR A 215 -7.05 22.21 -12.26
#